data_AF-A0AAW8IGY9-F1
#
_entry.id   AF-A0AAW8IGY9-F1
#
_cell.length_a   1.000
_cell.length_b   1.000
_cell.length_c   1.000
_cell.angle_alpha   90.00
_cell.angle_beta   90.00
_cell.angle_gamma   90.00
#
_symmetry.space_group_name_H-M   'P 1'
#
loop_
_entity.id
_entity.type
_entity.pdbx_description
1 polymer ?
#
loop_
_entity_poly.entity_id
_entity_poly.type
_entity_poly.pdbx_seq_one_letter_code
_entity_poly.pdbx_strand_id
1 'polypeptide(L)'
;MKKIKRYYQYFYYKIYRFIEYTSEQMGGKFLTEFKAGITVIAFEIWSLLSIYNYYTIITKQNLHLSFKNPLIYIPFIVIILLKWKNFSSKEQWFSYHQQFDALPTEVNKKGGWIVFGITVFIILNLIFSFYLMMQIDWSKYR
;
A
#
# COMPACT_ATOMS: atom_id res chain seq x y z
N MET A 1 12.65 4.10 15.03
CA MET A 1 11.68 4.77 14.13
C MET A 1 12.28 5.37 12.85
N LYS A 2 13.44 6.07 12.88
CA LYS A 2 14.02 6.71 11.67
C LYS A 2 14.23 5.78 10.46
N LYS A 3 14.68 4.53 10.70
CA LYS A 3 14.92 3.53 9.63
C LYS A 3 13.63 3.06 8.94
N ILE A 4 12.58 2.76 9.70
CA ILE A 4 11.26 2.34 9.16
C ILE A 4 10.65 3.45 8.31
N LYS A 5 10.70 4.70 8.79
CA LYS A 5 10.26 5.87 8.02
C LYS A 5 11.00 5.96 6.67
N ARG A 6 12.32 5.73 6.68
CA ARG A 6 13.14 5.76 5.46
C ARG A 6 12.78 4.64 4.47
N TYR A 7 12.51 3.42 4.94
CA TYR A 7 12.05 2.33 4.08
C TYR A 7 10.68 2.60 3.47
N TYR A 8 9.77 3.15 4.27
CA TYR A 8 8.46 3.58 3.79
C TYR A 8 8.57 4.67 2.71
N GLN A 9 9.41 5.69 2.95
CA GLN A 9 9.69 6.74 1.98
C GLN A 9 10.32 6.17 0.69
N TYR A 10 11.21 5.19 0.81
CA TYR A 10 11.82 4.53 -0.35
C TYR A 10 10.80 3.70 -1.14
N PHE A 11 9.92 2.96 -0.46
CA PHE A 11 8.82 2.24 -1.10
C PHE A 11 7.91 3.20 -1.86
N TYR A 12 7.50 4.30 -1.22
CA TYR A 12 6.72 5.35 -1.87
C TYR A 12 7.43 5.94 -3.09
N TYR A 13 8.71 6.31 -2.95
CA TYR A 13 9.54 6.84 -4.04
C TYR A 13 9.58 5.89 -5.25
N LYS A 14 9.74 4.59 -5.00
CA LYS A 14 9.76 3.59 -6.07
C LYS A 14 8.42 3.46 -6.79
N ILE A 15 7.32 3.48 -6.05
CA ILE A 15 5.97 3.51 -6.64
C ILE A 15 5.76 4.80 -7.44
N TYR A 16 6.19 5.94 -6.91
CA TYR A 16 6.15 7.23 -7.62
C TYR A 16 6.90 7.17 -8.95
N ARG A 17 8.18 6.73 -8.96
CA ARG A 17 8.98 6.63 -10.19
C ARG A 17 8.38 5.67 -11.21
N PHE A 18 7.76 4.58 -10.75
CA PHE A 18 7.05 3.65 -11.63
C PHE A 18 5.81 4.30 -12.27
N ILE A 19 5.03 5.03 -11.48
CA ILE A 19 3.84 5.76 -11.98
C ILE A 19 4.26 6.92 -12.90
N GLU A 20 5.36 7.59 -12.59
CA GLU A 20 5.93 8.65 -13.43
C GLU A 20 6.30 8.10 -14.80
N TYR A 21 7.11 7.03 -14.83
CA TYR A 21 7.53 6.36 -16.06
C TYR A 21 6.34 5.89 -16.90
N THR A 22 5.36 5.22 -16.28
CA THR A 22 4.16 4.74 -16.98
C THR A 22 3.27 5.89 -17.44
N SER A 23 3.18 6.97 -16.66
CA SER A 23 2.42 8.18 -17.02
C SER A 23 3.08 8.97 -18.15
N GLU A 24 4.41 9.03 -18.21
CA GLU A 24 5.15 9.64 -19.31
C GLU A 24 4.91 8.90 -20.62
N GLN A 25 4.92 7.57 -20.58
CA GLN A 25 4.65 6.74 -21.76
C GLN A 25 3.19 6.82 -22.24
N MET A 26 2.24 7.01 -21.32
CA MET A 26 0.81 7.07 -21.64
C MET A 26 0.26 8.50 -21.79
N GLY A 27 1.13 9.53 -21.85
CA GLY A 27 0.72 10.92 -22.05
C GLY A 27 -0.01 11.57 -20.86
N GLY A 28 0.10 10.99 -19.67
CA GLY A 28 -0.68 11.32 -18.48
C GLY A 28 0.14 11.84 -17.29
N LYS A 29 1.21 12.63 -17.52
CA LYS A 29 2.17 13.11 -16.50
C LYS A 29 1.56 13.94 -15.35
N PHE A 30 0.28 14.29 -15.42
CA PHE A 30 -0.41 15.06 -14.41
C PHE A 30 -0.65 14.23 -13.12
N LEU A 31 -0.49 14.89 -11.97
CA LEU A 31 -0.85 14.39 -10.64
C LEU A 31 -0.16 13.07 -10.23
N THR A 32 1.07 12.82 -10.72
CA THR A 32 1.86 11.62 -10.40
C THR A 32 2.04 11.39 -8.90
N GLU A 33 2.28 12.46 -8.12
CA GLU A 33 2.39 12.40 -6.66
C GLU A 33 1.11 11.90 -5.99
N PHE A 34 -0.04 12.42 -6.46
CA PHE A 34 -1.35 12.04 -5.95
C PHE A 34 -1.69 10.59 -6.30
N LYS A 35 -1.43 10.17 -7.55
CA LYS A 35 -1.58 8.78 -8.00
C LYS A 35 -0.73 7.83 -7.15
N ALA A 36 0.54 8.15 -6.92
CA ALA A 36 1.41 7.36 -6.05
C ALA A 36 0.92 7.31 -4.60
N GLY A 37 0.42 8.43 -4.08
CA GLY A 37 -0.30 8.50 -2.80
C GLY A 37 -1.40 7.47 -2.69
N ILE A 38 -2.34 7.49 -3.64
CA ILE A 38 -3.47 6.56 -3.70
C ILE A 38 -3.00 5.12 -3.83
N THR A 39 -2.03 4.83 -4.69
CA THR A 39 -1.53 3.45 -4.87
C THR A 39 -0.96 2.88 -3.58
N VAL A 40 -0.14 3.66 -2.87
CA VAL A 40 0.42 3.19 -1.58
C VAL A 40 -0.67 3.05 -0.52
N ILE A 41 -1.67 3.94 -0.51
CA ILE A 41 -2.86 3.78 0.36
C ILE A 41 -3.61 2.48 0.03
N ALA A 42 -3.81 2.17 -1.25
CA ALA A 42 -4.47 0.93 -1.68
C ALA A 42 -3.72 -0.31 -1.20
N PHE A 43 -2.38 -0.33 -1.29
CA PHE A 43 -1.58 -1.44 -0.77
C PHE A 43 -1.67 -1.59 0.75
N GLU A 44 -1.72 -0.49 1.50
CA GLU A 44 -1.95 -0.51 2.95
C GLU A 44 -3.34 -1.10 3.28
N ILE A 45 -4.38 -0.69 2.54
CA ILE A 45 -5.75 -1.20 2.68
C ILE A 45 -5.81 -2.70 2.38
N TRP A 46 -5.21 -3.14 1.27
CA TRP A 46 -5.18 -4.54 0.87
C TRP A 46 -4.47 -5.41 1.91
N SER A 47 -3.40 -4.90 2.51
CA SER A 47 -2.72 -5.59 3.61
C SER A 47 -3.63 -5.75 4.83
N LEU A 48 -4.36 -4.70 5.22
CA LEU A 48 -5.32 -4.76 6.32
C LEU A 48 -6.50 -5.70 6.04
N LEU A 49 -7.06 -5.65 4.83
CA LEU A 49 -8.12 -6.55 4.40
C LEU A 49 -7.65 -8.02 4.42
N SER A 50 -6.42 -8.29 4.01
CA SER A 50 -5.86 -9.64 4.05
C SER A 50 -5.76 -10.16 5.49
N ILE A 51 -5.23 -9.35 6.42
CA ILE A 51 -5.16 -9.68 7.86
C ILE A 51 -6.56 -9.95 8.41
N TYR A 52 -7.51 -9.10 8.08
CA TYR A 52 -8.90 -9.25 8.48
C TYR A 52 -9.52 -10.56 7.98
N ASN A 53 -9.28 -10.91 6.71
CA ASN A 53 -9.75 -12.16 6.12
C ASN A 53 -9.16 -13.36 6.88
N TYR A 54 -7.85 -13.35 7.17
CA TYR A 54 -7.23 -14.40 7.97
C TYR A 54 -7.79 -14.50 9.39
N TYR A 55 -8.03 -13.36 10.05
CA TYR A 55 -8.68 -13.35 11.37
C TYR A 55 -10.06 -14.01 11.32
N THR A 56 -10.87 -13.66 10.32
CA THR A 56 -12.22 -14.23 10.10
C THR A 56 -12.13 -15.74 9.82
N ILE A 57 -11.18 -16.17 9.00
CA ILE A 57 -10.92 -17.59 8.68
C ILE A 57 -10.55 -18.40 9.92
N ILE A 58 -9.69 -17.85 10.79
CA ILE A 58 -9.18 -18.53 12.00
C ILE A 58 -10.26 -18.59 13.08
N THR A 59 -10.92 -17.47 13.36
CA THR A 59 -11.92 -17.37 14.43
C THR A 59 -13.29 -17.93 14.05
N LYS A 60 -13.53 -18.15 12.75
CA LYS A 60 -14.85 -18.51 12.19
C LYS A 60 -15.95 -17.49 12.50
N GLN A 61 -15.58 -16.32 12.99
CA GLN A 61 -16.51 -15.23 13.23
C GLN A 61 -16.57 -14.39 11.96
N ASN A 62 -17.73 -14.37 11.32
CA ASN A 62 -18.02 -13.39 10.29
C ASN A 62 -18.18 -12.03 10.96
N LEU A 63 -17.07 -11.31 11.09
CA LEU A 63 -17.14 -9.88 11.30
C LEU A 63 -17.95 -9.33 10.09
N HIS A 64 -19.10 -8.71 10.37
CA HIS A 64 -19.92 -8.13 9.31
C HIS A 64 -19.26 -6.81 8.88
N LEU A 65 -18.23 -6.88 8.04
CA LEU A 65 -17.70 -5.72 7.32
C LEU A 65 -18.70 -5.32 6.22
N SER A 66 -19.73 -4.60 6.65
CA SER A 66 -20.59 -3.87 5.72
C SER A 66 -19.98 -2.49 5.47
N PHE A 67 -20.12 -1.96 4.24
CA PHE A 67 -19.90 -0.53 3.97
C PHE A 67 -20.79 0.37 4.86
N LYS A 68 -21.84 -0.19 5.47
CA LYS A 68 -22.69 0.50 6.45
C LYS A 68 -22.07 0.56 7.86
N ASN A 69 -21.02 -0.23 8.14
CA ASN A 69 -20.38 -0.26 9.44
C ASN A 69 -19.23 0.76 9.49
N PRO A 70 -19.35 1.85 10.28
CA PRO A 70 -18.36 2.93 10.29
C PRO A 70 -16.98 2.50 10.78
N LEU A 71 -16.89 1.37 11.50
CA LEU A 71 -15.63 0.77 11.95
C LEU A 71 -14.70 0.45 10.78
N ILE A 72 -15.24 0.16 9.58
CA ILE A 72 -14.42 -0.07 8.40
C ILE A 72 -13.63 1.17 8.02
N TYR A 73 -14.17 2.38 8.19
CA TYR A 73 -13.54 3.62 7.73
C TYR A 73 -12.46 4.15 8.67
N ILE A 74 -12.48 3.76 9.95
CA ILE A 74 -11.52 4.24 10.96
C ILE A 74 -10.06 3.99 10.55
N PRO A 75 -9.63 2.76 10.18
CA PRO A 75 -8.26 2.54 9.73
C PRO A 75 -7.91 3.33 8.46
N PHE A 76 -8.88 3.56 7.56
CA PHE A 76 -8.68 4.33 6.33
C PHE A 76 -8.45 5.82 6.64
N ILE A 77 -9.26 6.39 7.53
CA ILE A 77 -9.14 7.79 7.97
C ILE A 77 -7.80 7.99 8.68
N VAL A 78 -7.38 7.05 9.54
CA VAL A 78 -6.07 7.11 10.22
C VAL A 78 -4.92 7.11 9.20
N ILE A 79 -4.97 6.23 8.20
CA ILE A 79 -3.98 6.18 7.11
C ILE A 79 -3.91 7.52 6.36
N ILE A 80 -5.06 8.09 5.99
CA ILE A 80 -5.14 9.36 5.26
C ILE A 80 -4.56 10.51 6.10
N LEU A 81 -4.94 10.61 7.38
CA LEU A 81 -4.45 11.65 8.28
C LEU A 81 -2.93 11.56 8.52
N LEU A 82 -2.40 10.35 8.71
CA LEU A 82 -0.97 10.11 8.87
C LEU A 82 -0.18 10.48 7.60
N LYS A 83 -0.76 10.27 6.41
CA LYS A 83 -0.15 10.69 5.15
C LYS A 83 -0.23 12.19 4.94
N TRP A 84 -1.37 12.83 5.22
CA TRP A 84 -1.51 14.28 5.12
C TRP A 84 -0.41 15.00 5.92
N LYS A 85 -0.16 14.55 7.15
CA LYS A 85 0.89 15.12 8.01
C LYS A 85 2.32 14.93 7.45
N ASN A 86 2.61 13.79 6.82
CA ASN A 86 3.95 13.47 6.31
C ASN A 86 4.24 14.01 4.90
N PHE A 87 3.22 14.24 4.08
CA PHE A 87 3.37 14.65 2.67
C PHE A 87 3.00 16.13 2.41
N SER A 88 2.46 16.85 3.40
CA SER A 88 2.14 18.28 3.26
C SER A 88 3.38 19.18 3.11
N SER A 89 4.57 18.73 3.53
CA SER A 89 5.82 19.48 3.35
C SER A 89 6.49 19.12 2.01
N LYS A 90 6.29 19.97 0.99
CA LYS A 90 6.97 19.88 -0.32
C LYS A 90 8.50 19.80 -0.21
N GLU A 91 9.09 20.53 0.76
CA GLU A 91 10.54 20.52 0.99
C GLU A 91 11.05 19.15 1.45
N GLN A 92 10.32 18.49 2.35
CA GLN A 92 10.69 17.13 2.77
C GLN A 92 10.62 16.16 1.59
N TRP A 93 9.56 16.28 0.76
CA TRP A 93 9.38 15.47 -0.43
C TRP A 93 10.55 15.57 -1.41
N PHE A 94 10.94 16.81 -1.73
CA PHE A 94 12.06 17.08 -2.63
C PHE A 94 13.39 16.54 -2.06
N SER A 95 13.64 16.76 -0.76
CA SER A 95 14.91 16.37 -0.15
C SER A 95 15.15 14.86 -0.16
N TYR A 96 14.12 14.03 0.02
CA TYR A 96 14.33 12.58 0.00
C TYR A 96 14.35 12.02 -1.43
N HIS A 97 13.64 12.62 -2.39
CA HIS A 97 13.74 12.25 -3.81
C HIS A 97 15.17 12.45 -4.29
N GLN A 98 15.74 13.63 -4.03
CA GLN A 98 17.12 13.94 -4.39
C GLN A 98 18.12 12.95 -3.74
N GLN A 99 17.90 12.56 -2.49
CA GLN A 99 18.72 11.56 -1.81
C GLN A 99 18.62 10.16 -2.44
N PHE A 100 17.44 9.76 -2.90
CA PHE A 100 17.24 8.45 -3.52
C PHE A 100 17.64 8.41 -4.99
N ASP A 101 17.52 9.53 -5.71
CA ASP A 101 18.03 9.70 -7.07
C ASP A 101 19.56 9.64 -7.10
N ALA A 102 20.23 10.13 -6.04
CA ALA A 102 21.68 10.04 -5.88
C ALA A 102 22.21 8.64 -5.52
N LEU A 103 21.34 7.62 -5.38
CA LEU A 103 21.79 6.26 -5.09
C LEU A 103 22.49 5.62 -6.29
N PRO A 104 23.53 4.79 -6.06
CA PRO A 104 24.15 4.01 -7.13
C PRO A 104 23.12 3.15 -7.87
N THR A 105 23.27 3.05 -9.20
CA THR A 105 22.36 2.31 -10.09
C THR A 105 22.14 0.87 -9.63
N GLU A 106 23.20 0.18 -9.19
CA GLU A 106 23.13 -1.19 -8.67
C GLU A 106 22.25 -1.32 -7.41
N VAL A 107 22.38 -0.37 -6.48
CA VAL A 107 21.56 -0.32 -5.25
C VAL A 107 20.11 -0.01 -5.61
N ASN A 108 19.90 0.92 -6.54
CA ASN A 108 18.58 1.31 -6.99
C ASN A 108 17.86 0.17 -7.72
N LYS A 109 18.58 -0.63 -8.52
CA LYS A 109 18.04 -1.80 -9.23
C LYS A 109 17.62 -2.90 -8.25
N LYS A 110 18.48 -3.25 -7.29
CA LYS A 110 18.15 -4.22 -6.22
C LYS A 110 16.95 -3.77 -5.39
N GLY A 111 16.93 -2.50 -4.98
CA GLY A 111 15.80 -1.94 -4.24
C GLY A 111 14.49 -1.93 -5.04
N GLY A 112 14.57 -1.76 -6.36
CA GLY A 112 13.42 -1.89 -7.27
C GLY A 112 12.81 -3.29 -7.24
N TRP A 113 13.63 -4.34 -7.36
CA TRP A 113 13.18 -5.73 -7.27
C TRP A 113 12.54 -6.06 -5.91
N ILE A 114 13.07 -5.51 -4.82
CA ILE A 114 12.48 -5.69 -3.49
C ILE A 114 11.09 -5.06 -3.43
N VAL A 115 10.93 -3.81 -3.89
CA VAL A 115 9.63 -3.13 -3.90
C VAL A 115 8.62 -3.87 -4.80
N PHE A 116 9.07 -4.36 -5.95
CA PHE A 116 8.24 -5.19 -6.82
C PHE A 116 7.79 -6.48 -6.11
N GLY A 117 8.71 -7.20 -5.47
CA GLY A 117 8.40 -8.41 -4.71
C GLY A 117 7.39 -8.17 -3.59
N ILE A 118 7.55 -7.07 -2.83
CA ILE A 118 6.58 -6.66 -1.79
C ILE A 118 5.21 -6.37 -2.40
N THR A 119 5.18 -5.65 -3.53
CA THR A 119 3.92 -5.29 -4.20
C THR A 119 3.17 -6.53 -4.69
N VAL A 120 3.87 -7.45 -5.35
CA VAL A 120 3.31 -8.73 -5.80
C VAL A 120 2.84 -9.55 -4.61
N PHE A 121 3.62 -9.61 -3.52
CA PHE A 121 3.23 -10.32 -2.31
C PHE A 121 1.93 -9.77 -1.73
N ILE A 122 1.75 -8.45 -1.61
CA ILE A 122 0.52 -7.84 -1.10
C ILE A 122 -0.69 -8.24 -1.97
N ILE A 123 -0.55 -8.19 -3.30
CA ILE A 123 -1.64 -8.54 -4.23
C ILE A 123 -2.00 -10.01 -4.13
N LEU A 124 -1.01 -10.90 -4.21
CA LEU A 124 -1.23 -12.35 -4.13
C LEU A 124 -1.76 -12.76 -2.75
N ASN A 125 -1.29 -12.12 -1.67
CA ASN A 125 -1.78 -12.37 -0.33
C ASN A 125 -3.25 -11.99 -0.17
N LEU A 126 -3.68 -10.88 -0.76
CA LEU A 126 -5.08 -10.48 -0.78
C LEU A 126 -5.94 -11.50 -1.54
N ILE A 127 -5.55 -11.85 -2.77
CA ILE A 127 -6.28 -12.81 -3.60
C ILE A 127 -6.39 -14.16 -2.86
N PHE A 128 -5.29 -14.63 -2.29
CA PHE A 128 -5.25 -15.88 -1.54
C PHE A 128 -6.13 -15.84 -0.29
N SER A 129 -6.14 -14.72 0.43
CA SER A 129 -7.00 -14.56 1.61
C SER A 129 -8.49 -14.66 1.26
N PHE A 130 -8.92 -14.06 0.15
CA PHE A 130 -10.31 -14.20 -0.34
C PHE A 130 -10.61 -15.61 -0.82
N TYR A 131 -9.67 -16.23 -1.53
CA TYR A 131 -9.82 -17.62 -1.96
C TYR A 131 -10.08 -18.58 -0.79
N LEU A 132 -9.30 -18.47 0.29
CA LEU A 132 -9.52 -19.26 1.50
C LEU A 132 -10.87 -18.97 2.16
N MET A 133 -11.27 -17.69 2.18
CA MET A 133 -12.56 -17.28 2.73
C MET A 133 -13.73 -17.90 1.95
N MET A 134 -13.62 -18.02 0.62
CA MET A 134 -14.63 -18.63 -0.25
C MET A 134 -14.75 -20.15 -0.08
N GLN A 135 -13.70 -20.84 0.38
CA GLN A 135 -13.73 -22.28 0.60
C GLN A 135 -14.47 -22.70 1.88
N ILE A 136 -14.71 -21.77 2.80
CA ILE A 136 -15.36 -22.06 4.07
C ILE A 136 -16.87 -22.11 3.87
N ASP A 137 -17.50 -23.19 4.31
CA ASP A 137 -18.95 -23.27 4.42
C ASP A 137 -19.44 -22.45 5.63
N TRP A 138 -19.74 -21.17 5.38
CA TRP A 138 -20.19 -20.23 6.39
C TRP A 138 -21.59 -20.54 6.96
N SER A 139 -22.36 -21.43 6.34
CA SER A 139 -23.68 -21.84 6.86
C SER A 139 -23.58 -22.56 8.20
N LYS A 140 -22.43 -23.20 8.48
CA LYS A 140 -22.16 -23.94 9.72
C LYS A 140 -21.81 -23.05 10.91
N TYR A 141 -21.55 -21.76 10.67
CA TYR A 141 -21.06 -20.81 11.68
C TYR A 141 -21.96 -19.57 11.80
N ARG A 142 -23.17 -19.64 11.23
CA ARG A 142 -24.14 -18.56 11.22
C ARG A 142 -25.17 -18.73 12.31
#